data_AF-B5RKX2-F1
#
_entry.id   AF-B5RKX2-F1
#
_cell.length_a   1.000
_cell.length_b   1.000
_cell.length_c   1.000
_cell.angle_alpha   90.00
_cell.angle_beta   90.00
_cell.angle_gamma   90.00
#
_symmetry.space_group_name_H-M   'P 1'
#
loop_
_entity.id
_entity.type
_entity.pdbx_description
1 polymer ?
#
loop_
_entity_poly.entity_id
_entity_poly.type
_entity_poly.pdbx_seq_one_letter_code
_entity_poly.pdbx_strand_id
1 'polypeptide(L)'
;MTSNLITYLLANNLLLIHFIGIEDIRIKDNKTLSKKYLTIIITSLLIYSCLFYIYKLFVEYNLLFIIPIIYMTLIYILTLMLKTLNNILVVMYNSKTKYSNDFLLSNSSLIAIIFFSLDKSHNFLEGITILILSSLSILITIILTKIIKKNLEKKSTFKLITNETMYFFIIFILSLIPNIIILINNSESL
;
A
#
# COMPACT_ATOMS: atom_id res chain seq x y z
N MET A 1 -11.17 -21.07 -8.36
CA MET A 1 -9.88 -20.39 -8.66
C MET A 1 -9.85 -18.94 -8.20
N THR A 2 -10.89 -18.13 -8.42
CA THR A 2 -10.97 -16.73 -7.96
C THR A 2 -11.01 -16.56 -6.43
N SER A 3 -11.54 -17.54 -5.68
CA SER A 3 -11.56 -17.49 -4.21
C SER A 3 -10.15 -17.41 -3.63
N ASN A 4 -9.19 -18.21 -4.12
CA ASN A 4 -7.81 -18.20 -3.61
C ASN A 4 -7.10 -16.87 -3.80
N LEU A 5 -7.27 -16.19 -4.94
CA LEU A 5 -6.57 -14.92 -5.20
C LEU A 5 -7.00 -13.84 -4.20
N ILE A 6 -8.31 -13.72 -3.94
CA ILE A 6 -8.86 -12.73 -3.02
C ILE A 6 -8.45 -13.04 -1.57
N THR A 7 -8.46 -14.31 -1.16
CA THR A 7 -8.02 -14.69 0.19
C THR A 7 -6.52 -14.48 0.38
N TYR A 8 -5.71 -14.82 -0.64
CA TYR A 8 -4.26 -14.62 -0.63
C TYR A 8 -3.88 -13.14 -0.63
N LEU A 9 -4.60 -12.32 -1.40
CA LEU A 9 -4.48 -10.87 -1.39
C LEU A 9 -4.87 -10.30 -0.04
N LEU A 10 -6.00 -10.70 0.56
CA LEU A 10 -6.39 -10.21 1.88
C LEU A 10 -5.37 -10.56 2.97
N ALA A 11 -4.85 -11.80 2.98
CA ALA A 11 -3.85 -12.24 3.96
C ALA A 11 -2.50 -11.51 3.80
N ASN A 12 -1.96 -11.45 2.58
CA ASN A 12 -0.69 -10.77 2.33
C ASN A 12 -0.81 -9.26 2.49
N ASN A 13 -1.94 -8.66 2.12
CA ASN A 13 -2.14 -7.22 2.25
C ASN A 13 -2.35 -6.79 3.70
N LEU A 14 -3.03 -7.60 4.52
CA LEU A 14 -3.13 -7.32 5.97
C LEU A 14 -1.79 -7.51 6.69
N LEU A 15 -0.94 -8.45 6.24
CA LEU A 15 0.46 -8.53 6.67
C LEU A 15 1.26 -7.29 6.25
N LEU A 16 1.10 -6.82 5.00
CA LEU A 16 1.71 -5.57 4.53
C LEU A 16 1.27 -4.37 5.38
N ILE A 17 -0.02 -4.26 5.72
CA ILE A 17 -0.52 -3.22 6.61
C ILE A 17 0.12 -3.31 8.00
N HIS A 18 0.30 -4.53 8.52
CA HIS A 18 0.87 -4.77 9.85
C HIS A 18 2.31 -4.28 9.98
N PHE A 19 3.12 -4.40 8.92
CA PHE A 19 4.54 -4.05 8.97
C PHE A 19 4.89 -2.71 8.31
N ILE A 20 4.08 -2.24 7.36
CA ILE A 20 4.53 -1.28 6.33
C ILE A 20 3.51 -0.12 6.11
N GLY A 21 2.30 -0.18 6.70
CA GLY A 21 1.24 0.84 6.51
C GLY A 21 0.96 1.78 7.70
N ILE A 22 1.62 1.56 8.85
CA ILE A 22 1.28 2.27 10.11
C ILE A 22 1.57 3.78 10.03
N GLU A 23 2.57 4.20 9.25
CA GLU A 23 2.89 5.62 9.07
C GLU A 23 1.67 6.44 8.60
N ASP A 24 0.82 5.85 7.78
CA ASP A 24 -0.30 6.53 7.12
C ASP A 24 -1.53 6.67 8.01
N ILE A 25 -1.54 5.99 9.16
CA ILE A 25 -2.57 6.13 10.19
C ILE A 25 -2.55 7.53 10.81
N ARG A 26 -1.37 8.18 10.86
CA ARG A 26 -1.21 9.55 11.39
C ARG A 26 -1.97 10.60 10.58
N ILE A 27 -2.32 10.30 9.33
CA ILE A 27 -3.08 11.21 8.46
C ILE A 27 -4.50 11.33 9.01
N LYS A 28 -4.90 12.51 9.49
CA LYS A 28 -6.20 12.68 10.17
C LYS A 28 -7.41 12.63 9.22
N ASP A 29 -7.28 13.20 8.03
CA ASP A 29 -8.39 13.37 7.09
C ASP A 29 -8.43 12.23 6.06
N ASN A 30 -9.58 11.57 5.94
CA ASN A 30 -9.79 10.50 4.97
C ASN A 30 -9.68 11.01 3.53
N LYS A 31 -10.05 12.26 3.23
CA LYS A 31 -9.89 12.83 1.89
C LYS A 31 -8.41 12.92 1.49
N THR A 32 -7.55 13.37 2.42
CA THR A 32 -6.10 13.39 2.20
C THR A 32 -5.51 11.99 2.06
N LEU A 33 -5.99 11.03 2.85
CA LEU A 33 -5.57 9.63 2.75
C LEU A 33 -5.95 9.02 1.38
N SER A 34 -7.19 9.19 0.93
CA SER A 34 -7.64 8.71 -0.38
C SER A 34 -6.84 9.33 -1.53
N LYS A 35 -6.54 10.64 -1.45
CA LYS A 35 -5.68 11.31 -2.45
C LYS A 35 -4.26 10.75 -2.46
N LYS A 36 -3.71 10.45 -1.28
CA LYS A 36 -2.40 9.80 -1.14
C LYS A 36 -2.39 8.44 -1.84
N TYR A 37 -3.34 7.56 -1.52
CA TYR A 37 -3.40 6.22 -2.10
C TYR A 37 -3.72 6.23 -3.61
N LEU A 38 -4.49 7.19 -4.12
CA LEU A 38 -4.65 7.38 -5.56
C LEU A 38 -3.30 7.69 -6.23
N THR A 39 -2.50 8.54 -5.61
CA THR A 39 -1.16 8.89 -6.11
C THR A 39 -0.22 7.69 -6.04
N ILE A 40 -0.29 6.89 -4.97
CA ILE A 40 0.43 5.61 -4.82
C ILE A 40 0.05 4.65 -5.95
N ILE A 41 -1.23 4.46 -6.24
CA ILE A 41 -1.69 3.57 -7.32
C ILE A 41 -1.12 4.01 -8.67
N ILE A 42 -1.25 5.29 -9.02
CA ILE A 42 -0.78 5.80 -10.32
C ILE A 42 0.75 5.68 -10.43
N THR A 43 1.48 6.08 -9.40
CA THR A 43 2.95 6.02 -9.39
C THR A 43 3.47 4.59 -9.42
N SER A 44 2.86 3.68 -8.64
CA SER A 44 3.22 2.26 -8.67
C SER A 44 2.93 1.62 -10.02
N LEU A 45 1.80 1.93 -10.68
CA LEU A 45 1.51 1.43 -12.02
C LEU A 45 2.58 1.85 -13.04
N LEU A 46 3.04 3.10 -12.99
CA LEU A 46 4.10 3.60 -13.86
C LEU A 46 5.43 2.89 -13.59
N ILE A 47 5.84 2.80 -12.31
CA ILE A 47 7.09 2.13 -11.92
C ILE A 47 7.04 0.65 -12.32
N TYR A 48 5.95 -0.05 -11.99
CA TYR A 48 5.75 -1.46 -12.32
C TYR A 48 5.82 -1.69 -13.83
N SER A 49 5.15 -0.85 -14.62
CA SER A 49 5.17 -0.96 -16.09
C SER A 49 6.57 -0.79 -16.67
N CYS A 50 7.38 0.12 -16.11
CA CYS A 50 8.78 0.29 -16.51
C CYS A 50 9.66 -0.88 -16.05
N LEU A 51 9.43 -1.42 -14.85
CA LEU A 51 10.30 -2.44 -14.26
C LEU A 51 9.97 -3.87 -14.71
N PHE A 52 8.74 -4.20 -15.09
CA PHE A 52 8.31 -5.60 -15.25
C PHE A 52 9.21 -6.43 -16.17
N TYR A 53 9.45 -5.96 -17.39
CA TYR A 53 10.28 -6.70 -18.35
C TYR A 53 11.76 -6.72 -17.96
N ILE A 54 12.27 -5.61 -17.42
CA ILE A 54 13.64 -5.52 -16.92
C ILE A 54 13.85 -6.49 -15.75
N TYR A 55 12.88 -6.56 -14.85
CA TYR A 55 12.89 -7.46 -13.71
C TYR A 55 12.95 -8.91 -14.16
N LYS A 56 12.05 -9.36 -15.05
CA LYS A 56 12.08 -10.74 -15.56
C LYS A 56 13.41 -11.08 -16.24
N LEU A 57 13.92 -10.18 -17.07
CA LEU A 57 15.23 -10.36 -17.69
C LEU A 57 16.34 -10.47 -16.63
N PHE A 58 16.34 -9.61 -15.61
CA PHE A 58 17.38 -9.60 -14.57
C PHE A 58 17.28 -10.82 -13.65
N VAL A 59 16.09 -11.42 -13.45
CA VAL A 59 15.94 -12.71 -12.78
C VAL A 59 16.71 -13.79 -13.52
N GLU A 60 16.58 -13.87 -14.85
CA GLU A 60 17.24 -14.88 -15.68
C GLU A 60 18.77 -14.78 -15.64
N TYR A 61 19.30 -13.55 -15.54
CA TYR A 61 20.75 -13.29 -15.51
C TYR A 61 21.34 -13.11 -14.10
N ASN A 62 20.58 -13.37 -13.03
CA ASN A 62 21.01 -13.14 -11.64
C ASN A 62 21.47 -11.69 -11.34
N LEU A 63 20.87 -10.70 -12.00
CA LEU A 63 21.18 -9.27 -11.87
C LEU A 63 20.19 -8.50 -10.98
N LEU A 64 19.39 -9.21 -10.18
CA LEU A 64 18.35 -8.62 -9.33
C LEU A 64 18.85 -7.55 -8.35
N PHE A 65 20.14 -7.60 -7.97
CA PHE A 65 20.74 -6.59 -7.08
C PHE A 65 20.71 -5.16 -7.66
N ILE A 66 20.54 -5.02 -8.97
CA ILE A 66 20.45 -3.72 -9.66
C ILE A 66 19.03 -3.11 -9.55
N ILE A 67 18.00 -3.95 -9.39
CA ILE A 67 16.60 -3.49 -9.40
C ILE A 67 16.30 -2.42 -8.34
N PRO A 68 16.76 -2.54 -7.07
CA PRO A 68 16.57 -1.48 -6.08
C PRO A 68 17.14 -0.12 -6.51
N ILE A 69 18.26 -0.11 -7.24
CA ILE A 69 18.89 1.13 -7.72
C ILE A 69 18.02 1.77 -8.82
N ILE A 70 17.54 0.96 -9.77
CA ILE A 70 16.64 1.43 -10.84
C ILE A 70 15.33 1.96 -10.24
N TYR A 71 14.78 1.23 -9.26
CA TYR A 71 13.59 1.64 -8.52
C TYR A 71 13.76 3.01 -7.86
N MET A 72 14.85 3.20 -7.10
CA MET A 72 15.12 4.47 -6.42
C MET A 72 15.32 5.63 -7.41
N THR A 73 15.87 5.35 -8.58
CA THR A 73 16.03 6.36 -9.63
C THR A 73 14.67 6.74 -10.22
N LEU A 74 13.83 5.75 -10.56
CA LEU A 74 12.48 5.97 -11.11
C LEU A 74 11.60 6.74 -10.14
N ILE A 75 11.60 6.39 -8.86
CA ILE A 75 10.75 7.05 -7.88
C ILE A 75 11.17 8.51 -7.65
N TYR A 76 12.47 8.80 -7.70
CA TYR A 76 12.99 10.15 -7.61
C TYR A 76 12.54 11.01 -8.81
N ILE A 77 12.70 10.49 -10.03
CA ILE A 77 12.25 11.15 -11.26
C ILE A 77 10.74 11.41 -11.22
N LEU A 78 9.94 10.41 -10.85
CA LEU A 78 8.48 10.55 -10.75
C LEU A 78 8.07 11.57 -9.68
N THR A 79 8.76 11.61 -8.54
CA THR A 79 8.50 12.58 -7.48
C THR A 79 8.75 14.00 -7.98
N LEU A 80 9.86 14.23 -8.70
CA LEU A 80 10.16 15.51 -9.34
C LEU A 80 9.12 15.88 -10.39
N MET A 81 8.73 14.96 -11.27
CA MET A 81 7.69 15.22 -12.28
C MET A 81 6.37 15.61 -11.62
N LEU A 82 5.94 14.88 -10.59
CA LEU A 82 4.70 15.19 -9.86
C LEU A 82 4.76 16.53 -9.14
N LYS A 83 5.91 16.91 -8.56
CA LYS A 83 6.11 18.22 -7.95
C LYS A 83 5.99 19.35 -8.98
N THR A 84 6.60 19.14 -10.14
CA THR A 84 6.55 20.09 -11.27
C THR A 84 5.13 20.24 -11.80
N LEU A 85 4.42 19.13 -11.99
CA LEU A 85 3.01 19.11 -12.40
C LEU A 85 2.13 19.83 -11.38
N ASN A 86 2.33 19.57 -10.09
CA ASN A 86 1.57 20.22 -9.03
C ASN A 86 1.81 21.74 -9.02
N ASN A 87 3.04 22.20 -9.24
CA ASN A 87 3.35 23.63 -9.36
C ASN A 87 2.63 24.28 -10.56
N ILE A 88 2.61 23.62 -11.72
CA ILE A 88 1.87 24.10 -12.90
C ILE A 88 0.38 24.23 -12.58
N LEU A 89 -0.21 23.21 -11.94
CA LEU A 89 -1.62 23.22 -11.55
C LEU A 89 -1.95 24.32 -10.52
N VAL A 90 -1.05 24.58 -9.57
CA VAL A 90 -1.21 25.69 -8.60
C VAL A 90 -1.25 27.04 -9.33
N VAL A 91 -0.36 27.26 -10.29
CA VAL A 91 -0.29 28.50 -11.08
C VAL A 91 -1.51 28.66 -12.00
N MET A 92 -1.92 27.60 -12.71
CA MET A 92 -3.05 27.67 -13.65
C MET A 92 -4.41 27.75 -12.97
N TYR A 93 -4.62 27.03 -11.87
CA TYR A 93 -5.93 26.92 -11.22
C TYR A 93 -6.04 27.72 -9.91
N ASN A 94 -5.02 28.53 -9.59
CA ASN A 94 -4.93 29.34 -8.38
C ASN A 94 -5.29 28.57 -7.09
N SER A 95 -4.94 27.28 -7.06
CA SER A 95 -5.35 26.36 -6.00
C SER A 95 -4.20 26.17 -5.01
N LYS A 96 -4.44 26.42 -3.72
CA LYS A 96 -3.43 26.14 -2.69
C LYS A 96 -3.40 24.63 -2.41
N THR A 97 -2.43 23.91 -2.97
CA THR A 97 -2.22 22.50 -2.62
C THR A 97 -1.31 22.40 -1.39
N LYS A 98 -1.87 21.96 -0.25
CA LYS A 98 -1.13 21.80 1.02
C LYS A 98 -0.40 20.45 1.15
N TYR A 99 -0.53 19.56 0.16
CA TYR A 99 -0.03 18.19 0.26
C TYR A 99 1.20 18.02 -0.64
N SER A 100 2.37 17.79 -0.03
CA SER A 100 3.60 17.49 -0.77
C SER A 100 3.60 16.03 -1.23
N ASN A 101 4.21 15.77 -2.38
CA ASN A 101 4.39 14.41 -2.90
C ASN A 101 5.68 13.75 -2.41
N ASP A 102 6.43 14.42 -1.51
CA ASP A 102 7.71 13.93 -0.98
C ASP A 102 7.56 12.61 -0.20
N PHE A 103 6.33 12.30 0.25
CA PHE A 103 6.02 11.02 0.89
C PHE A 103 6.35 9.81 0.02
N LEU A 104 6.35 9.95 -1.31
CA LEU A 104 6.60 8.83 -2.23
C LEU A 104 7.98 8.23 -2.01
N LEU A 105 8.98 9.05 -1.69
CA LEU A 105 10.38 8.62 -1.52
C LEU A 105 10.59 7.66 -0.36
N SER A 106 9.73 7.71 0.66
CA SER A 106 9.87 6.90 1.88
C SER A 106 8.64 6.03 2.16
N ASN A 107 7.66 5.98 1.25
CA ASN A 107 6.44 5.23 1.51
C ASN A 107 6.73 3.75 1.41
N SER A 108 6.85 3.12 2.57
CA SER A 108 7.21 1.71 2.64
C SER A 108 6.14 0.82 1.99
N SER A 109 4.86 1.23 2.04
CA SER A 109 3.75 0.51 1.40
C SER A 109 3.91 0.44 -0.12
N LEU A 110 4.28 1.56 -0.75
CA LEU A 110 4.54 1.64 -2.18
C LEU A 110 5.66 0.69 -2.61
N ILE A 111 6.78 0.66 -1.87
CA ILE A 111 7.91 -0.24 -2.15
C ILE A 111 7.43 -1.68 -2.14
N ALA A 112 6.77 -2.09 -1.05
CA ALA A 112 6.40 -3.48 -0.85
C ALA A 112 5.35 -3.97 -1.87
N ILE A 113 4.36 -3.14 -2.22
CA ILE A 113 3.36 -3.47 -3.26
C ILE A 113 4.04 -3.71 -4.61
N ILE A 114 5.00 -2.87 -4.99
CA ILE A 114 5.69 -2.97 -6.29
C ILE A 114 6.55 -4.23 -6.37
N PHE A 115 7.33 -4.53 -5.33
CA PHE A 115 8.16 -5.74 -5.33
C PHE A 115 7.33 -7.02 -5.25
N PHE A 116 6.21 -7.00 -4.51
CA PHE A 116 5.27 -8.10 -4.48
C PHE A 116 4.60 -8.32 -5.84
N SER A 117 4.22 -7.24 -6.53
CA SER A 117 3.63 -7.35 -7.87
C SER A 117 4.63 -7.79 -8.94
N LEU A 118 5.93 -7.52 -8.74
CA LEU A 118 7.01 -7.92 -9.65
C LEU A 118 7.45 -9.38 -9.50
N ASP A 119 6.88 -10.16 -8.57
CA ASP A 119 7.29 -11.56 -8.37
C ASP A 119 7.33 -12.33 -9.70
N LYS A 120 8.37 -13.15 -9.87
CA LYS A 120 8.65 -13.91 -11.08
C LYS A 120 7.48 -14.80 -11.51
N SER A 121 6.67 -15.25 -10.55
CA SER A 121 5.50 -16.08 -10.81
C SER A 121 4.34 -15.36 -11.50
N HIS A 122 4.32 -14.03 -11.48
CA HIS A 122 3.19 -13.26 -11.99
C HIS A 122 3.33 -12.91 -13.46
N ASN A 123 2.21 -12.99 -14.18
CA ASN A 123 2.07 -12.37 -15.50
C ASN A 123 1.81 -10.87 -15.37
N PHE A 124 2.04 -10.11 -16.45
CA PHE A 124 1.97 -8.64 -16.40
C PHE A 124 0.63 -8.12 -15.83
N LEU A 125 -0.48 -8.69 -16.30
CA LEU A 125 -1.84 -8.35 -15.87
C LEU A 125 -2.10 -8.76 -14.41
N GLU A 126 -1.55 -9.88 -13.95
CA GLU A 126 -1.67 -10.32 -12.57
C GLU A 126 -0.94 -9.36 -11.62
N GLY A 127 0.25 -8.89 -11.98
CA GLY A 127 0.93 -7.88 -11.17
C GLY A 127 0.15 -6.55 -11.11
N ILE A 128 -0.51 -6.14 -12.21
CA ILE A 128 -1.40 -4.95 -12.19
C ILE A 128 -2.57 -5.16 -11.21
N THR A 129 -3.24 -6.31 -11.27
CA THR A 129 -4.39 -6.58 -10.40
C THR A 129 -3.96 -6.64 -8.94
N ILE A 130 -2.83 -7.29 -8.64
CA ILE A 130 -2.22 -7.32 -7.31
C ILE A 130 -1.95 -5.89 -6.81
N LEU A 131 -1.30 -5.06 -7.61
CA LEU A 131 -0.92 -3.70 -7.23
C LEU A 131 -2.14 -2.82 -6.89
N ILE A 132 -3.18 -2.87 -7.72
CA ILE A 132 -4.42 -2.10 -7.50
C ILE A 132 -5.14 -2.61 -6.25
N LEU A 133 -5.34 -3.93 -6.14
CA LEU A 133 -6.06 -4.52 -5.01
C LEU A 133 -5.33 -4.33 -3.69
N SER A 134 -4.00 -4.42 -3.69
CA SER A 134 -3.18 -4.21 -2.50
C SER A 134 -3.26 -2.77 -2.01
N SER A 135 -3.11 -1.81 -2.91
CA SER A 135 -3.24 -0.39 -2.57
C SER A 135 -4.62 -0.05 -1.99
N LEU A 136 -5.69 -0.60 -2.60
CA LEU A 136 -7.06 -0.43 -2.11
C LEU A 136 -7.29 -1.10 -0.75
N SER A 137 -6.76 -2.30 -0.56
CA SER A 137 -6.87 -3.04 0.69
C SER A 137 -6.24 -2.30 1.86
N ILE A 138 -5.06 -1.69 1.65
CA ILE A 138 -4.39 -0.86 2.66
C ILE A 138 -5.25 0.37 3.00
N LEU A 139 -5.75 1.08 1.98
CA LEU A 139 -6.63 2.24 2.19
C LEU A 139 -7.88 1.87 3.01
N ILE A 140 -8.56 0.79 2.64
CA ILE A 140 -9.76 0.30 3.33
C ILE A 140 -9.44 -0.06 4.78
N THR A 141 -8.33 -0.76 5.02
CA THR A 141 -7.95 -1.16 6.38
C THR A 141 -7.63 0.04 7.26
N ILE A 142 -6.91 1.05 6.76
CA ILE A 142 -6.63 2.26 7.54
C ILE A 142 -7.93 3.01 7.87
N ILE A 143 -8.87 3.10 6.93
CA ILE A 143 -10.17 3.73 7.16
C ILE A 143 -10.97 2.95 8.22
N LEU A 144 -11.06 1.62 8.09
CA LEU A 144 -11.73 0.75 9.06
C LEU A 144 -11.12 0.89 10.46
N THR A 145 -9.79 0.88 10.56
CA THR A 145 -9.07 1.03 11.82
C THR A 145 -9.42 2.35 12.52
N LYS A 146 -9.47 3.46 11.76
CA LYS A 146 -9.90 4.77 12.28
C LYS A 146 -11.35 4.76 12.75
N ILE A 147 -12.26 4.11 12.02
CA ILE A 147 -13.67 4.01 12.39
C ILE A 147 -13.83 3.19 13.68
N ILE A 148 -13.19 2.02 13.77
CA ILE A 148 -13.22 1.14 14.94
C ILE A 148 -12.70 1.90 16.17
N LYS A 149 -11.53 2.55 16.05
CA LYS A 149 -10.96 3.33 17.14
C LYS A 149 -11.89 4.45 17.61
N LYS A 150 -12.45 5.23 16.67
CA LYS A 150 -13.41 6.30 17.00
C LYS A 150 -14.63 5.76 17.73
N ASN A 151 -15.10 4.57 17.38
CA ASN A 151 -16.23 3.93 18.07
C ASN A 151 -15.85 3.40 19.45
N LEU A 152 -14.63 2.87 19.64
CA LEU A 152 -14.11 2.44 20.93
C LEU A 152 -13.92 3.62 21.90
N GLU A 153 -13.34 4.72 21.42
CA GLU A 153 -13.15 5.95 22.22
C GLU A 153 -14.49 6.57 22.66
N LYS A 154 -15.52 6.50 21.81
CA LYS A 154 -16.87 6.99 22.17
C LYS A 154 -17.56 6.16 23.25
N LYS A 155 -17.27 4.85 23.32
CA LYS A 155 -17.93 3.91 24.24
C LYS A 155 -17.14 3.66 25.52
N SER A 156 -15.86 4.00 25.56
CA SER A 156 -14.97 3.67 26.68
C SER A 156 -14.51 4.93 27.44
N THR A 157 -14.51 4.86 28.76
CA THR A 157 -13.84 5.82 29.66
C THR A 157 -12.30 5.69 29.64
N PHE A 158 -11.77 4.78 28.82
CA PHE A 158 -10.35 4.46 28.72
C PHE A 158 -9.60 5.58 27.99
N LYS A 159 -9.15 6.57 28.76
CA LYS A 159 -8.22 7.63 28.32
C LYS A 159 -6.75 7.16 28.24
N LEU A 160 -6.50 5.84 28.36
CA LEU A 160 -5.24 5.31 28.91
C LEU A 160 -4.35 4.53 27.94
N ILE A 161 -4.79 4.24 26.71
CA ILE A 161 -3.93 3.58 25.73
C ILE A 161 -3.39 4.65 24.78
N THR A 162 -2.06 4.78 24.71
CA THR A 162 -1.37 5.66 23.77
C THR A 162 -1.95 5.50 22.37
N ASN A 163 -2.25 6.63 21.70
CA ASN A 163 -3.01 6.64 20.44
C ASN A 163 -2.52 5.61 19.41
N GLU A 164 -1.20 5.46 19.26
CA GLU A 164 -0.56 4.57 18.28
C GLU A 164 -0.69 3.08 18.64
N THR A 165 -0.63 2.71 19.93
CA THR A 165 -0.74 1.30 20.34
C THR A 165 -2.15 0.76 20.15
N MET A 166 -3.20 1.59 20.28
CA MET A 166 -4.56 1.20 19.91
C MET A 166 -4.69 0.90 18.42
N TYR A 167 -4.11 1.75 17.57
CA TYR A 167 -4.13 1.52 16.13
C TYR A 167 -3.41 0.21 15.76
N PHE A 168 -2.24 -0.02 16.36
CA PHE A 168 -1.48 -1.26 16.17
C PHE A 168 -2.29 -2.49 16.59
N PHE A 169 -2.93 -2.44 17.76
CA PHE A 169 -3.74 -3.54 18.29
C PHE A 169 -4.95 -3.86 17.40
N ILE A 170 -5.66 -2.83 16.92
CA ILE A 170 -6.80 -3.03 15.99
C ILE A 170 -6.32 -3.66 14.68
N ILE A 171 -5.21 -3.17 14.12
CA ILE A 171 -4.62 -3.74 12.90
C ILE A 171 -4.18 -5.18 13.11
N PHE A 172 -3.56 -5.48 14.26
CA PHE A 172 -3.16 -6.83 14.62
C PHE A 172 -4.38 -7.77 14.63
N ILE A 173 -5.47 -7.40 15.31
CA ILE A 173 -6.71 -8.20 15.31
C ILE A 173 -7.25 -8.38 13.88
N LEU A 174 -7.34 -7.29 13.11
CA LEU A 174 -7.82 -7.36 11.73
C LEU A 174 -6.95 -8.28 10.87
N SER A 175 -5.64 -8.33 11.12
CA SER A 175 -4.71 -9.18 10.38
C SER A 175 -4.83 -10.67 10.69
N LEU A 176 -5.43 -11.03 11.83
CA LEU A 176 -5.68 -12.43 12.18
C LEU A 176 -6.87 -13.01 11.42
N ILE A 177 -7.85 -12.18 11.01
CA ILE A 177 -9.08 -12.65 10.38
C ILE A 177 -8.81 -13.47 9.10
N PRO A 178 -8.00 -12.99 8.12
CA PRO A 178 -7.68 -13.78 6.94
C PRO A 178 -6.95 -15.08 7.27
N ASN A 179 -6.02 -15.05 8.23
CA ASN A 179 -5.25 -16.22 8.63
C ASN A 179 -6.15 -17.30 9.22
N ILE A 180 -7.13 -16.91 10.05
CA ILE A 180 -8.14 -17.83 10.60
C ILE A 180 -9.02 -18.41 9.48
N ILE A 181 -9.47 -17.58 8.53
CA ILE A 181 -10.26 -18.04 7.38
C ILE A 181 -9.47 -19.05 6.53
N ILE A 182 -8.20 -18.78 6.26
CA ILE A 182 -7.33 -19.71 5.52
C ILE A 182 -7.13 -21.01 6.30
N LEU A 183 -6.90 -20.92 7.61
CA LEU A 183 -6.73 -22.09 8.47
C LEU A 183 -7.97 -23.00 8.41
N ILE A 184 -9.16 -22.41 8.49
CA ILE A 184 -10.43 -23.14 8.42
C ILE A 184 -10.60 -23.77 7.03
N ASN A 185 -10.42 -22.99 5.96
CA ASN A 185 -10.63 -23.49 4.60
C ASN A 185 -9.61 -24.56 4.16
N ASN A 186 -8.35 -24.47 4.61
CA ASN A 186 -7.35 -25.50 4.33
C ASN A 186 -7.62 -26.78 5.15
N SER A 187 -8.21 -26.65 6.35
CA SER A 187 -8.60 -27.82 7.15
C SER A 187 -9.78 -28.62 6.57
N GLU A 188 -10.57 -28.03 5.67
CA GLU A 188 -11.64 -28.73 4.93
C GLU A 188 -11.13 -29.49 3.69
N SER A 189 -9.83 -29.38 3.36
CA SER A 189 -9.21 -30.02 2.19
C SER A 189 -8.32 -31.24 2.50
N LEU A 190 -8.45 -31.79 3.72
CA LEU A 190 -7.87 -33.07 4.17
C LEU A 190 -9.00 -34.09 4.38
#